data_AF-A0A0F9ADB1-F1
#
_entry.id   AF-A0A0F9ADB1-F1
#
_cell.length_a   1.000
_cell.length_b   1.000
_cell.length_c   1.000
_cell.angle_alpha   90.00
_cell.angle_beta   90.00
_cell.angle_gamma   90.00
#
_symmetry.space_group_name_H-M   'P 1'
#
loop_
_entity.id
_entity.type
_entity.pdbx_description
1 polymer ?
#
loop_
_entity_poly.entity_id
_entity_poly.type
_entity_poly.pdbx_seq_one_letter_code
_entity_poly.pdbx_strand_id
1 'polypeptide(L)'
;MDGCIRLYAQTRESREKRAMGFESSAWDEKLIRYGEQFEDQVMDLAVNIPLEEALDRCWTILADCFEPEEIGIRRNLIEAHWPKELGEKAKQPEEAIA
;
A
#
# COMPACT_ATOMS: atom_id res chain seq x y z
N MET A 1 -4.57 12.28 -1.23
CA MET A 1 -3.29 11.70 -1.72
C MET A 1 -2.19 11.70 -0.66
N ASP A 2 -2.21 12.62 0.32
CA ASP A 2 -1.18 12.76 1.36
C ASP A 2 -0.79 11.46 2.09
N GLY A 3 -1.76 10.59 2.39
CA GLY A 3 -1.49 9.28 3.01
C GLY A 3 -0.61 8.37 2.14
N CYS A 4 -0.90 8.29 0.84
CA CYS A 4 -0.15 7.51 -0.13
C CYS A 4 1.29 8.02 -0.28
N ILE A 5 1.44 9.34 -0.35
CA ILE A 5 2.75 10.01 -0.47
C ILE A 5 3.57 9.82 0.82
N ARG A 6 2.93 9.89 1.99
CA ARG A 6 3.58 9.65 3.29
C ARG A 6 4.13 8.22 3.40
N LEU A 7 3.37 7.22 2.97
CA LEU A 7 3.82 5.81 2.97
C LEU A 7 4.93 5.59 1.94
N TYR A 8 4.82 6.23 0.77
CA TYR A 8 5.86 6.17 -0.24
C TYR A 8 7.18 6.79 0.24
N ALA A 9 7.11 7.92 0.96
CA ALA A 9 8.30 8.54 1.55
C ALA A 9 9.02 7.62 2.53
N GLN A 10 8.28 6.85 3.35
CA GLN A 10 8.87 5.86 4.28
C GLN A 10 9.56 4.71 3.54
N THR A 11 9.08 4.37 2.35
CA THR A 11 9.69 3.30 1.53
C THR A 11 11.14 3.59 1.18
N ARG A 12 11.50 4.87 1.01
CA ARG A 12 12.89 5.26 0.72
C ARG A 12 13.83 4.89 1.86
N GLU A 13 13.43 5.15 3.10
CA GLU A 13 14.21 4.79 4.29
C GLU A 13 14.35 3.25 4.42
N SER A 14 13.26 2.50 4.18
CA SER A 14 13.30 1.03 4.19
C SER A 14 14.21 0.46 3.09
N ARG A 15 14.20 1.06 1.88
CA ARG A 15 15.11 0.70 0.78
C ARG A 15 16.58 0.95 1.16
N GLU A 16 16.87 2.09 1.80
CA GLU A 16 18.22 2.42 2.27
C GLU A 16 18.70 1.41 3.32
N LYS A 17 17.86 1.08 4.31
CA LYS A 17 18.18 0.04 5.32
C LYS A 17 18.51 -1.30 4.67
N ARG A 18 17.69 -1.73 3.70
CA ARG A 18 17.92 -2.98 2.95
C ARG A 18 19.23 -2.93 2.16
N ALA A 19 19.55 -1.81 1.50
CA ALA A 19 20.78 -1.64 0.74
C ALA A 19 22.04 -1.67 1.63
N MET A 20 21.92 -1.22 2.87
CA MET A 20 22.99 -1.32 3.88
C MET A 20 23.14 -2.73 4.47
N GLY A 21 22.25 -3.67 4.13
CA GLY A 21 22.28 -5.05 4.62
C GLY A 21 21.68 -5.23 6.02
N PHE A 22 20.88 -4.28 6.51
CA PHE A 22 20.12 -4.49 7.74
C PHE A 22 19.00 -5.51 7.51
N GLU A 23 18.66 -6.25 8.56
CA GLU A 23 17.50 -7.13 8.56
C GLU A 23 16.24 -6.31 8.29
N SER A 24 15.50 -6.68 7.24
CA SER A 24 14.25 -6.03 6.88
C SER A 24 13.14 -6.54 7.80
N SER A 25 12.39 -5.63 8.42
CA SER A 25 11.19 -6.02 9.15
C SER A 25 10.06 -6.39 8.17
N ALA A 26 9.05 -7.13 8.64
CA ALA A 26 7.85 -7.40 7.84
C ALA A 26 7.16 -6.10 7.35
N TRP A 27 7.30 -5.01 8.12
CA TRP A 27 6.82 -3.69 7.73
C TRP A 27 7.66 -3.07 6.60
N ASP A 28 8.98 -3.18 6.68
CA ASP A 28 9.88 -2.70 5.62
C ASP A 28 9.63 -3.42 4.30
N GLU A 29 9.37 -4.73 4.35
CA GLU A 29 9.01 -5.51 3.16
C GLU A 29 7.70 -5.05 2.53
N LYS A 30 6.66 -4.80 3.34
CA LYS A 30 5.39 -4.21 2.88
C LYS A 30 5.61 -2.83 2.24
N LEU A 31 6.39 -1.96 2.88
CA LEU A 31 6.72 -0.63 2.35
C LEU A 31 7.45 -0.73 1.02
N ILE A 32 8.48 -1.57 0.91
CA ILE A 32 9.25 -1.76 -0.33
C ILE A 32 8.33 -2.22 -1.46
N ARG A 33 7.47 -3.23 -1.21
CA ARG A 33 6.49 -3.72 -2.19
C ARG A 33 5.49 -2.63 -2.59
N TYR A 34 5.00 -1.86 -1.63
CA TYR A 34 4.10 -0.74 -1.90
C TYR A 34 4.77 0.32 -2.79
N GLY A 35 6.01 0.70 -2.49
CA GLY A 35 6.70 1.72 -3.28
C GLY A 35 6.99 1.29 -4.71
N GLU A 36 7.35 0.02 -4.95
CA GLU A 36 7.51 -0.52 -6.31
C GLU A 36 6.19 -0.44 -7.09
N GLN A 37 5.08 -0.90 -6.50
CA GLN A 37 3.77 -0.81 -7.16
C GLN A 37 3.30 0.63 -7.38
N PHE A 38 3.58 1.53 -6.44
CA PHE A 38 3.23 2.95 -6.55
C PHE A 38 4.02 3.65 -7.66
N GLU A 39 5.32 3.34 -7.79
CA GLU A 39 6.15 3.85 -8.88
C GLU A 39 5.61 3.39 -10.24
N ASP A 40 5.35 2.09 -10.39
CA ASP A 40 4.94 1.48 -11.66
C ASP A 40 3.52 1.88 -12.09
N GLN A 41 2.58 2.02 -11.15
CA GLN A 41 1.16 2.21 -11.49
C GLN A 41 0.67 3.66 -11.37
N VAL A 42 1.38 4.51 -10.63
CA VAL A 42 0.95 5.89 -10.32
C VAL A 42 1.97 6.93 -10.79
N MET A 43 3.28 6.66 -10.67
CA MET A 43 4.32 7.63 -11.04
C MET A 43 4.87 7.45 -12.46
N ASP A 44 4.56 6.36 -13.15
CA ASP A 44 4.99 6.14 -14.52
C ASP A 44 4.37 7.19 -15.47
N LEU A 45 5.23 7.96 -16.14
CA LEU A 45 4.87 9.01 -17.10
C LEU A 45 4.12 8.48 -18.33
N ALA A 46 4.19 7.18 -18.61
CA ALA A 46 3.43 6.54 -19.67
C ALA A 46 1.95 6.30 -19.29
N VAL A 47 1.62 6.40 -17.99
CA VAL A 47 0.26 6.22 -17.49
C VAL A 47 -0.53 7.52 -17.68
N ASN A 48 -1.29 7.60 -18.77
CA ASN A 48 -2.17 8.74 -19.05
C ASN A 48 -3.58 8.48 -18.49
N ILE A 49 -3.75 8.62 -17.17
CA ILE A 49 -5.03 8.44 -16.47
C ILE A 49 -5.49 9.72 -15.76
N PRO A 50 -6.80 9.93 -15.56
CA PRO A 50 -7.32 11.00 -14.72
C PRO A 50 -6.85 10.89 -13.26
N LEU A 51 -6.86 12.03 -12.55
CA LEU A 51 -6.45 12.10 -11.14
C LEU A 51 -7.31 11.20 -10.24
N GLU A 52 -8.61 11.12 -10.53
CA GLU A 52 -9.56 10.27 -9.80
C GLU A 52 -9.19 8.79 -9.94
N GLU A 53 -8.87 8.35 -11.16
CA GLU A 53 -8.45 6.97 -11.41
C GLU A 53 -7.09 6.67 -10.74
N ALA A 54 -6.17 7.63 -10.74
CA ALA A 54 -4.91 7.49 -10.01
C ALA A 54 -5.14 7.34 -8.49
N LEU A 55 -6.12 8.05 -7.92
CA LEU A 55 -6.50 7.90 -6.52
C LEU A 55 -7.12 6.53 -6.22
N ASP A 56 -7.99 6.02 -7.10
CA ASP A 56 -8.59 4.69 -6.95
C ASP A 56 -7.53 3.58 -7.04
N ARG A 57 -6.56 3.73 -7.96
CA ARG A 57 -5.38 2.84 -8.03
C ARG A 57 -4.55 2.91 -6.76
N CYS A 58 -4.33 4.09 -6.19
CA CYS A 58 -3.63 4.21 -4.91
C CYS A 58 -4.32 3.40 -3.81
N TRP A 59 -5.65 3.49 -3.68
CA TRP A 59 -6.40 2.70 -2.69
C TRP A 59 -6.30 1.20 -2.94
N THR A 60 -6.26 0.78 -4.20
CA THR A 60 -6.06 -0.62 -4.59
C THR A 60 -4.68 -1.14 -4.16
N ILE A 61 -3.62 -0.38 -4.44
CA ILE A 61 -2.25 -0.73 -4.07
C ILE A 61 -2.08 -0.74 -2.54
N LEU A 62 -2.70 0.21 -1.85
CA LEU A 62 -2.73 0.24 -0.38
C LEU A 62 -3.37 -1.03 0.18
N ALA A 63 -4.50 -1.47 -0.35
CA ALA A 63 -5.20 -2.66 0.12
C ALA A 63 -4.50 -3.98 -0.25
N ASP A 64 -3.66 -3.98 -1.29
CA ASP A 64 -2.83 -5.15 -1.65
C ASP A 64 -1.61 -5.32 -0.72
N CYS A 65 -1.11 -4.22 -0.15
CA CYS A 65 0.10 -4.23 0.69
C CYS A 65 -0.17 -4.11 2.19
N PHE A 66 -1.28 -3.48 2.60
CA PHE A 66 -1.55 -3.12 3.99
C PHE A 66 -2.98 -3.43 4.40
N GLU A 67 -3.17 -3.56 5.71
CA GLU A 67 -4.48 -3.54 6.35
C GLU A 67 -4.97 -2.10 6.58
N PRO A 68 -6.29 -1.89 6.66
CA PRO A 68 -6.86 -0.56 6.92
C PRO A 68 -6.35 0.08 8.21
N GLU A 69 -6.10 -0.72 9.26
CA GLU A 69 -5.56 -0.25 10.52
C GLU A 69 -4.09 0.19 10.45
N GLU A 70 -3.32 -0.29 9.49
CA GLU A 70 -1.87 -0.10 9.41
C GLU A 70 -1.47 1.25 8.80
N ILE A 71 -2.27 1.81 7.90
CA ILE A 71 -1.90 2.96 7.07
C ILE A 71 -2.07 4.33 7.76
N GLY A 72 -2.73 4.36 8.93
CA GLY A 72 -2.94 5.57 9.72
C GLY A 72 -3.71 6.67 8.97
N ILE A 73 -4.67 6.29 8.12
CA ILE A 73 -5.62 7.19 7.44
C ILE A 73 -6.91 7.26 8.27
N ARG A 74 -7.64 8.38 8.20
CA ARG A 74 -8.89 8.55 8.94
C ARG A 74 -9.90 7.46 8.55
N ARG A 75 -10.53 6.84 9.56
CA ARG A 75 -11.47 5.72 9.39
C ARG A 75 -12.62 6.04 8.42
N ASN A 76 -13.15 7.26 8.45
CA ASN A 76 -14.22 7.67 7.54
C ASN A 76 -13.82 7.63 6.05
N LEU A 77 -12.55 7.87 5.72
CA LEU A 77 -12.05 7.78 4.35
C LEU A 77 -11.81 6.33 3.94
N ILE A 78 -11.28 5.53 4.86
CA ILE A 78 -11.11 4.09 4.68
C ILE A 78 -12.48 3.45 4.40
N GLU A 79 -13.48 3.71 5.24
CA GLU A 79 -14.83 3.13 5.05
C GLU A 79 -15.48 3.55 3.71
N ALA A 80 -15.14 4.73 3.20
CA ALA A 80 -15.68 5.24 1.94
C ALA A 80 -14.96 4.72 0.69
N HIS A 81 -13.64 4.51 0.76
CA HIS A 81 -12.78 4.25 -0.41
C HIS A 81 -12.02 2.92 -0.38
N TRP A 82 -12.03 2.19 0.74
CA TRP A 82 -11.34 0.91 0.83
C TRP A 82 -11.98 -0.11 -0.12
N PRO A 83 -11.20 -0.76 -1.01
CA PRO A 83 -11.74 -1.71 -1.96
C PRO A 83 -12.30 -2.94 -1.22
N LYS A 84 -13.63 -3.08 -1.26
CA LYS A 84 -14.35 -4.15 -0.54
C LYS A 84 -14.02 -5.54 -1.08
N GLU A 85 -13.72 -5.66 -2.36
CA GLU A 85 -13.41 -6.94 -3.00
C GLU A 85 -12.05 -7.53 -2.59
N LEU A 86 -11.09 -6.69 -2.16
CA LEU A 86 -9.82 -7.17 -1.59
C LEU A 86 -9.94 -7.46 -0.08
N GLY A 87 -10.84 -6.78 0.63
CA GLY A 87 -11.06 -6.99 2.07
C GLY A 87 -11.56 -8.39 2.44
N GLU A 88 -12.15 -9.13 1.51
CA GLU A 88 -12.54 -10.53 1.71
C GLU A 88 -11.35 -11.50 1.63
N LYS A 89 -10.28 -11.18 0.88
CA LYS A 89 -9.07 -12.01 0.83
C LYS A 89 -8.23 -11.91 2.11
N ALA A 90 -8.20 -10.75 2.76
CA ALA A 90 -7.43 -10.54 4.00
C ALA A 90 -8.00 -11.29 5.21
N LYS A 91 -9.28 -11.72 5.18
CA LYS A 91 -9.93 -12.47 6.27
C LYS A 91 -9.75 -14.00 6.18
N GLN A 92 -9.10 -14.52 5.14
CA GLN A 92 -8.85 -15.95 4.98
C GLN A 92 -7.36 -16.30 5.15
N PRO A 93 -6.84 -16.29 6.39
CA PRO A 93 -5.83 -17.31 6.73
C PRO A 93 -6.14 -18.14 7.99
N GLU A 94 -7.23 -17.89 8.72
CA GLU A 94 -7.45 -18.47 10.06
C GLU A 94 -8.73 -19.33 10.22
N GLU A 95 -9.21 -19.98 9.16
CA GLU A 95 -10.29 -20.99 9.29
C GLU A 95 -9.91 -22.37 8.72
N ALA A 96 -8.65 -22.58 8.36
CA ALA A 96 -8.17 -23.85 7.81
C ALA A 96 -7.28 -24.66 8.77
N ILE A 97 -7.53 -24.59 10.09
CA ILE A 97 -7.04 -25.59 11.06
C ILE A 97 -8.08 -25.76 12.17
N ALA A 98 -9.10 -26.58 11.93
CA ALA A 98 -9.96 -27.17 12.97
C ALA A 98 -10.44 -28.55 12.53
#